data_AF-A0A9D1HJ32-F1
#
_entry.id   AF-A0A9D1HJ32-F1
#
_cell.length_a   1.000
_cell.length_b   1.000
_cell.length_c   1.000
_cell.angle_alpha   90.00
_cell.angle_beta   90.00
_cell.angle_gamma   90.00
#
_symmetry.space_group_name_H-M   'P 1'
#
loop_
_entity.id
_entity.type
_entity.pdbx_description
1 polymer ?
#
loop_
_entity_poly.entity_id
_entity_poly.type
_entity_poly.pdbx_seq_one_letter_code
_entity_poly.pdbx_strand_id
1 'polypeptide(L)'
;MQDILFSIMLGGAAGAVWAALEVIVFFIGLRRAARRAEQELAGGADVNSVNKRQNIYIMRFFIGKYVLNVVLLLALFLCRNLLPYSWEIILLSAGIVLALMSQVLIVRFGVGKKQR
;
A
#
# COMPACT_ATOMS: atom_id res chain seq x y z
N MET A 1 9.91 20.28 22.67
CA MET A 1 8.62 20.36 21.92
C MET A 1 8.85 20.44 20.41
N GLN A 2 9.83 21.22 19.93
CA GLN A 2 10.20 21.27 18.50
C GLN A 2 10.69 19.92 17.95
N ASP A 3 11.50 19.17 18.70
CA ASP A 3 12.02 17.86 18.23
C ASP A 3 10.93 16.81 17.99
N ILE A 4 9.86 16.87 18.77
CA ILE A 4 8.68 16.00 18.64
C ILE A 4 7.93 16.35 17.35
N LEU A 5 7.70 17.63 17.10
CA LEU A 5 7.05 18.13 15.88
C LEU A 5 7.83 17.76 14.62
N PHE A 6 9.16 17.94 14.64
CA PHE A 6 10.02 17.51 13.53
C PHE A 6 9.99 15.99 13.33
N SER A 7 10.01 15.20 14.40
CA SER A 7 9.92 13.74 14.32
C SER A 7 8.60 13.29 13.66
N ILE A 8 7.47 13.92 14.02
CA ILE A 8 6.16 13.64 13.41
C ILE A 8 6.16 14.03 11.93
N MET A 9 6.68 15.21 11.58
CA MET A 9 6.74 15.66 10.20
C MET A 9 7.61 14.75 9.34
N LEU A 10 8.76 14.30 9.84
CA LEU A 10 9.68 13.44 9.12
C LEU A 10 9.10 12.04 8.89
N GLY A 11 8.52 11.43 9.93
CA GLY A 11 7.85 10.13 9.81
C GLY A 11 6.60 10.20 8.93
N GLY A 12 5.80 11.26 9.07
CA GLY A 12 4.64 11.51 8.23
C GLY A 12 5.01 11.71 6.76
N ALA A 13 6.04 12.51 6.46
CA ALA A 13 6.52 12.73 5.10
C ALA A 13 7.08 11.45 4.47
N ALA A 14 7.90 10.70 5.20
CA ALA A 14 8.41 9.40 4.73
C ALA A 14 7.28 8.41 4.44
N GLY A 15 6.29 8.32 5.34
CA GLY A 15 5.10 7.50 5.15
C GLY A 15 4.25 7.94 3.94
N ALA A 16 4.11 9.25 3.72
CA ALA A 16 3.34 9.80 2.61
C ALA A 16 4.00 9.55 1.25
N VAL A 17 5.32 9.76 1.14
CA VAL A 17 6.10 9.47 -0.07
C VAL A 17 5.99 7.98 -0.42
N TRP A 18 6.13 7.11 0.59
CA TRP A 18 6.00 5.69 0.38
C TRP A 18 4.60 5.28 -0.05
N ALA A 19 3.57 5.79 0.62
CA ALA A 19 2.18 5.52 0.26
C ALA A 19 1.87 5.98 -1.18
N ALA A 20 2.39 7.12 -1.61
CA ALA A 20 2.26 7.58 -3.00
C ALA A 20 2.90 6.59 -3.99
N LEU A 21 4.10 6.10 -3.68
CA LEU A 21 4.76 5.07 -4.50
C LEU A 21 3.94 3.77 -4.54
N GLU A 22 3.40 3.31 -3.41
CA GLU A 22 2.54 2.12 -3.38
C GLU A 22 1.31 2.28 -4.27
N VAL A 23 0.67 3.45 -4.23
CA VAL A 23 -0.51 3.74 -5.06
C VAL A 23 -0.14 3.76 -6.54
N ILE A 24 0.99 4.35 -6.91
CA ILE A 24 1.47 4.36 -8.31
C ILE A 24 1.73 2.93 -8.81
N VAL A 25 2.47 2.13 -8.03
CA VAL A 25 2.77 0.73 -8.36
C VAL A 25 1.47 -0.08 -8.47
N PHE A 26 0.51 0.15 -7.57
CA PHE A 26 -0.80 -0.47 -7.61
C PHE A 26 -1.56 -0.11 -8.88
N PHE A 27 -1.58 1.16 -9.26
CA PHE A 27 -2.30 1.62 -10.44
C PHE A 27 -1.70 1.05 -11.74
N ILE A 28 -0.37 0.95 -11.80
CA ILE A 28 0.33 0.28 -12.91
C ILE A 28 -0.01 -1.20 -12.94
N GLY A 29 -0.01 -1.88 -11.79
CA GLY A 29 -0.38 -3.29 -11.65
C GLY A 29 -1.81 -3.56 -12.09
N LEU A 30 -2.76 -2.75 -11.63
CA LEU A 30 -4.16 -2.81 -12.04
C LEU A 30 -4.33 -2.56 -13.53
N ARG A 31 -3.67 -1.54 -14.11
CA ARG A 31 -3.73 -1.29 -15.56
C ARG A 31 -3.21 -2.48 -16.37
N ARG A 32 -2.13 -3.13 -15.91
CA ARG A 32 -1.60 -4.34 -16.57
C ARG A 32 -2.56 -5.52 -16.43
N ALA A 33 -3.16 -5.71 -15.24
CA ALA A 33 -4.15 -6.75 -15.01
C ALA A 33 -5.43 -6.53 -15.84
N ALA A 34 -5.91 -5.29 -15.94
CA ALA A 34 -7.07 -4.91 -16.74
C ALA A 34 -6.84 -5.18 -18.24
N ARG A 35 -5.67 -4.80 -18.79
CA ARG A 35 -5.34 -5.12 -20.20
C ARG A 35 -5.30 -6.64 -20.46
N ARG A 36 -4.77 -7.42 -19.51
CA ARG A 36 -4.77 -8.89 -19.63
C ARG A 36 -6.17 -9.47 -19.55
N ALA A 37 -7.02 -8.95 -18.65
CA ALA A 37 -8.42 -9.35 -18.54
C ALA A 37 -9.19 -9.02 -19.83
N GLU A 38 -8.99 -7.83 -20.41
CA GLU A 38 -9.60 -7.44 -21.70
C GLU A 38 -9.15 -8.35 -22.85
N GLN A 39 -7.88 -8.75 -22.89
CA GLN A 39 -7.37 -9.71 -23.90
C GLN A 39 -7.96 -11.11 -23.72
N GLU A 40 -8.08 -11.60 -22.49
CA GLU A 40 -8.71 -12.90 -22.20
C GLU A 40 -10.21 -12.86 -22.55
N LEU A 41 -10.91 -11.77 -22.23
CA LEU A 41 -12.33 -11.56 -22.60
C LEU A 41 -12.53 -11.45 -24.12
N ALA A 42 -11.65 -10.76 -24.83
CA ALA A 42 -11.67 -10.68 -26.29
C ALA A 42 -11.41 -12.05 -26.96
N GLY A 43 -10.68 -12.95 -26.27
CA GLY A 43 -10.48 -14.34 -26.68
C GLY A 43 -11.67 -15.28 -26.37
N GLY A 44 -12.80 -14.74 -25.89
CA GLY A 44 -13.99 -15.51 -25.54
C GLY A 44 -13.95 -16.18 -24.16
N ALA A 45 -13.05 -15.75 -23.27
CA ALA A 45 -12.98 -16.31 -21.92
C ALA A 45 -14.22 -15.93 -21.07
N ASP A 46 -14.62 -16.86 -20.20
CA ASP A 46 -15.73 -16.68 -19.27
C ASP A 46 -15.43 -15.56 -18.26
N VAL A 47 -16.35 -14.59 -18.19
CA VAL A 47 -16.28 -13.39 -17.32
C VAL A 47 -16.09 -13.77 -15.86
N ASN A 48 -16.70 -14.87 -15.39
CA ASN A 48 -16.57 -15.33 -14.01
C ASN A 48 -15.16 -15.83 -13.70
N SER A 49 -14.52 -16.54 -14.63
CA SER A 49 -13.15 -17.03 -14.47
C SER A 49 -12.12 -15.90 -14.41
N VAL A 50 -12.31 -14.86 -15.23
CA VAL A 50 -11.47 -13.66 -15.28
C VAL A 50 -11.62 -12.84 -13.99
N ASN A 51 -12.86 -12.64 -13.51
CA ASN A 51 -13.13 -11.90 -12.28
C ASN A 51 -12.50 -12.60 -11.04
N LYS A 52 -12.57 -13.93 -10.97
CA LYS A 52 -11.96 -14.70 -9.87
C LYS A 52 -10.43 -14.56 -9.87
N ARG A 53 -9.78 -14.60 -11.04
CA ARG A 53 -8.33 -14.36 -11.18
C ARG A 53 -7.95 -12.93 -10.80
N GLN A 54 -8.74 -11.95 -11.21
CA GLN A 54 -8.50 -10.55 -10.88
C GLN A 54 -8.59 -10.32 -9.36
N ASN A 55 -9.57 -10.93 -8.69
CA ASN A 55 -9.70 -10.83 -7.23
C ASN A 55 -8.51 -11.49 -6.50
N ILE A 56 -8.03 -12.65 -6.96
CA ILE A 56 -6.81 -13.29 -6.43
C ILE A 56 -5.58 -12.39 -6.64
N TYR A 57 -5.47 -11.73 -7.79
CA TYR A 57 -4.38 -10.80 -8.07
C TYR A 57 -4.41 -9.59 -7.14
N ILE A 58 -5.59 -9.00 -6.92
CA ILE A 58 -5.78 -7.90 -5.96
C ILE A 58 -5.39 -8.36 -4.55
N MET A 59 -5.84 -9.54 -4.11
CA MET A 59 -5.50 -10.06 -2.78
C MET A 59 -3.99 -10.29 -2.61
N ARG A 60 -3.31 -10.87 -3.61
CA ARG A 60 -1.84 -11.02 -3.61
C ARG A 60 -1.13 -9.68 -3.57
N PHE A 61 -1.67 -8.67 -4.26
CA PHE A 61 -1.13 -7.32 -4.20
C PHE A 61 -1.24 -6.72 -2.79
N PHE A 62 -2.39 -6.87 -2.12
CA PHE A 62 -2.57 -6.41 -0.74
C PHE A 62 -1.57 -7.07 0.22
N ILE A 63 -1.32 -8.37 0.08
CA ILE A 63 -0.30 -9.07 0.88
C ILE A 63 1.09 -8.51 0.59
N GLY A 64 1.45 -8.32 -0.69
CA GLY A 64 2.73 -7.73 -1.08
C GLY A 64 2.93 -6.31 -0.52
N LYS A 65 1.87 -5.50 -0.52
CA LYS A 65 1.82 -4.17 0.10
C LYS A 65 2.14 -4.22 1.59
N TYR A 66 1.55 -5.16 2.33
CA TYR A 66 1.86 -5.35 3.75
C TYR A 66 3.33 -5.69 3.98
N VAL A 67 3.89 -6.60 3.17
CA VAL A 67 5.31 -6.96 3.26
C VAL A 67 6.21 -5.75 2.96
N LEU A 68 5.91 -4.96 1.92
CA LEU A 68 6.65 -3.73 1.62
C LEU A 68 6.62 -2.73 2.79
N ASN A 69 5.46 -2.53 3.41
CA ASN A 69 5.33 -1.64 4.57
C ASN A 69 6.17 -2.11 5.76
N VAL A 70 6.20 -3.43 6.03
CA VAL A 70 7.06 -4.00 7.07
C VAL A 70 8.54 -3.77 6.74
N VAL A 71 8.94 -3.95 5.47
CA VAL A 71 10.32 -3.67 5.03
C VAL A 71 10.69 -2.20 5.21
N LEU A 72 9.79 -1.26 4.90
CA LEU A 72 10.02 0.17 5.14
C LEU A 72 10.20 0.47 6.62
N LEU A 73 9.33 -0.05 7.49
CA LEU A 73 9.43 0.11 8.94
C LEU A 73 10.75 -0.46 9.47
N LEU A 74 11.19 -1.61 8.93
CA LEU A 74 12.49 -2.21 9.24
C LEU A 74 13.66 -1.34 8.77
N ALA A 75 13.59 -0.76 7.57
CA ALA A 75 14.61 0.14 7.06
C ALA A 75 14.71 1.43 7.91
N LEU A 76 13.57 2.02 8.28
CA LEU A 76 13.52 3.14 9.21
C LEU A 76 14.12 2.75 10.57
N PHE A 77 13.78 1.57 11.09
CA PHE A 77 14.33 1.07 12.35
C PHE A 77 15.86 0.84 12.28
N LEU A 78 16.39 0.34 11.17
CA LEU A 78 17.84 0.17 10.97
C LEU A 78 18.56 1.52 10.87
N CYS A 79 17.91 2.53 10.30
CA CYS A 79 18.43 3.90 10.27
C CYS A 79 18.38 4.60 11.63
N ARG A 80 17.98 3.95 12.74
CA ARG A 80 17.77 4.64 14.02
C ARG A 80 18.99 5.40 14.54
N ASN A 81 20.19 4.95 14.19
CA ASN A 81 21.41 5.56 14.68
C ASN A 81 21.86 6.78 13.86
N LEU A 82 21.17 7.12 12.76
CA LEU A 82 21.56 8.24 11.88
C LEU A 82 20.98 9.60 12.30
N LEU A 83 19.89 9.64 13.07
CA LEU A 83 19.18 10.89 13.38
C LEU A 83 18.99 11.10 14.89
N PRO A 84 19.24 12.32 15.42
CA PRO A 84 19.07 12.67 16.83
C PRO A 84 17.60 12.98 17.18
N TYR A 85 16.67 12.16 16.71
CA TYR A 85 15.22 12.37 16.87
C TYR A 85 14.54 11.18 17.53
N SER A 86 13.32 11.40 18.05
CA SER A 86 12.53 10.37 18.71
C SER A 86 11.99 9.36 17.69
N TRP A 87 12.73 8.29 17.47
CA TRP A 87 12.42 7.25 16.48
C TRP A 87 11.09 6.54 16.70
N GLU A 88 10.66 6.40 17.95
CA GLU A 88 9.34 5.87 18.30
C GLU A 88 8.23 6.71 17.66
N ILE A 89 8.39 8.03 17.64
CA ILE A 89 7.43 8.99 17.08
C ILE A 89 7.48 8.96 15.54
N ILE A 90 8.66 8.80 14.95
CA ILE A 90 8.84 8.66 13.50
C ILE A 90 8.17 7.37 13.00
N LEU A 91 8.40 6.25 13.67
CA LEU A 91 7.80 4.96 13.32
C LEU A 91 6.28 4.98 13.51
N LEU A 92 5.80 5.57 14.60
CA LEU A 92 4.38 5.65 14.90
C LEU A 92 3.64 6.57 13.91
N SER A 93 4.20 7.73 13.59
CA SER A 93 3.62 8.63 12.58
C SER A 93 3.64 8.03 11.16
N ALA A 94 4.74 7.40 10.75
CA ALA A 94 4.82 6.67 9.48
C ALA A 94 3.79 5.54 9.43
N GLY A 95 3.69 4.74 10.49
CA GLY A 95 2.73 3.64 10.63
C GLY A 95 1.28 4.11 10.51
N ILE A 96 0.91 5.23 11.15
CA ILE A 96 -0.43 5.82 11.06
C ILE A 96 -0.76 6.20 9.61
N VAL A 97 0.15 6.91 8.93
CA VAL A 97 -0.07 7.33 7.53
C VAL A 97 -0.26 6.13 6.61
N LEU A 98 0.57 5.10 6.76
CA LEU A 98 0.49 3.86 5.99
C LEU A 98 -0.82 3.10 6.25
N ALA A 99 -1.26 3.05 7.51
CA ALA A 99 -2.51 2.41 7.90
C ALA A 99 -3.73 3.13 7.32
N LEU A 100 -3.77 4.46 7.43
CA LEU A 100 -4.84 5.28 6.87
C LEU A 100 -4.94 5.12 5.36
N MET A 101 -3.80 5.15 4.66
CA MET A 101 -3.78 4.95 3.20
C MET A 101 -4.23 3.54 2.80
N SER A 102 -3.87 2.52 3.58
CA SER A 102 -4.35 1.14 3.37
C SER A 102 -5.88 1.05 3.52
N GLN A 103 -6.45 1.67 4.56
CA GLN A 103 -7.90 1.70 4.75
C GLN A 103 -8.63 2.44 3.63
N VAL A 104 -8.09 3.58 3.17
CA VAL A 104 -8.65 4.33 2.04
C VAL A 104 -8.65 3.47 0.76
N LEU A 105 -7.57 2.74 0.49
CA LEU A 105 -7.50 1.81 -0.65
C LEU A 105 -8.51 0.67 -0.53
N ILE A 106 -8.64 0.05 0.65
CA ILE A 106 -9.62 -1.03 0.88
C ILE A 106 -11.05 -0.52 0.67
N VAL A 107 -11.38 0.65 1.21
CA VAL A 107 -12.72 1.26 1.09
C VAL A 107 -13.02 1.65 -0.35
N ARG A 108 -12.05 2.27 -1.06
CA ARG A 108 -12.23 2.71 -2.46
C ARG A 108 -12.32 1.56 -3.44
N PHE A 109 -11.56 0.48 -3.23
CA PHE A 109 -11.52 -0.66 -4.14
C PHE A 109 -12.40 -1.84 -3.69
N GLY A 110 -13.10 -1.71 -2.56
CA GLY A 110 -14.18 -2.63 -2.17
C GLY A 110 -13.73 -4.06 -1.87
N VAL A 111 -12.47 -4.27 -1.49
CA VAL A 111 -11.98 -5.57 -0.98
C VAL A 111 -12.60 -5.80 0.39
N GLY A 112 -13.85 -6.24 0.41
CA GLY A 112 -14.67 -6.29 1.62
C GLY A 112 -16.16 -6.17 1.38
N LYS A 113 -16.61 -5.75 0.18
CA LYS A 113 -18.00 -6.00 -0.21
C LYS A 113 -18.17 -7.48 -0.50
N LYS A 114 -18.46 -8.24 0.56
CA LYS A 114 -19.17 -9.50 0.48
C LYS A 114 -20.36 -9.24 -0.43
N GLN A 115 -20.30 -9.72 -1.68
CA GLN A 115 -21.47 -9.81 -2.55
C GLN A 115 -22.53 -10.55 -1.73
N ARG A 116 -23.53 -9.80 -1.28
CA ARG A 116 -24.73 -10.33 -0.66
C ARG A 116 -25.86 -9.99 -1.61
#